data_AF-A0A067F310-F1
#
_entry.id   AF-A0A067F310-F1
#
_cell.length_a   1.000
_cell.length_b   1.000
_cell.length_c   1.000
_cell.angle_alpha   90.00
_cell.angle_beta   90.00
_cell.angle_gamma   90.00
#
_symmetry.space_group_name_H-M   'P 1'
#
loop_
_entity.id
_entity.type
_entity.pdbx_description
1 polymer ?
#
loop_
_entity_poly.entity_id
_entity_poly.type
_entity_poly.pdbx_seq_one_letter_code
_entity_poly.pdbx_strand_id
1 'polypeptide(L)'
;MAYCKSKVYTVNCGMAYGQAAMLLSVGAKGYRGLQPNSSTKLYLPVVGRSSGPVTDMWRKAKDLEANAESYIELLAKGTGKPKEEIAKDIQRPKYMQAKEAIVYGLADKIIDSQDAAYEKRDYDMMLAQQMSMEREAGGPQAAPSGFR
;
A
#
# COMPACT_ATOMS: atom_id res chain seq x y z
N MET A 1 8.45 -2.89 -6.80
CA MET A 1 9.29 -3.34 -5.67
C MET A 1 10.27 -4.34 -6.23
N ALA A 2 11.56 -3.98 -6.33
CA ALA A 2 12.48 -4.65 -7.26
C ALA A 2 13.51 -5.57 -6.59
N TYR A 3 13.70 -5.47 -5.27
CA TYR A 3 14.69 -6.28 -4.56
C TYR A 3 14.18 -7.70 -4.24
N CYS A 4 12.88 -7.84 -3.91
CA CYS A 4 12.31 -9.13 -3.56
C CYS A 4 12.12 -10.00 -4.82
N LYS A 5 12.54 -11.27 -4.75
CA LYS A 5 12.30 -12.26 -5.82
C LYS A 5 10.82 -12.61 -5.94
N SER A 6 10.08 -12.56 -4.84
CA SER A 6 8.65 -12.87 -4.80
C SER A 6 7.83 -11.75 -5.44
N LYS A 7 6.75 -12.13 -6.12
CA LYS A 7 5.78 -11.18 -6.65
C LYS A 7 5.12 -10.45 -5.48
N VAL A 8 5.11 -9.11 -5.54
CA VAL A 8 4.49 -8.29 -4.49
C VAL A 8 3.13 -7.80 -4.94
N TYR A 9 2.13 -8.15 -4.13
CA TYR A 9 0.73 -7.82 -4.32
C TYR A 9 0.44 -6.55 -3.53
N THR A 10 -0.21 -5.58 -4.15
CA THR A 10 -0.49 -4.28 -3.53
C THR A 10 -1.98 -4.04 -3.55
N VAL A 11 -2.57 -3.77 -2.39
CA VAL A 11 -4.01 -3.56 -2.26
C VAL A 11 -4.27 -2.24 -1.54
N ASN A 12 -5.10 -1.37 -2.13
CA ASN A 12 -5.63 -0.21 -1.44
C ASN A 12 -6.94 -0.56 -0.74
N CYS A 13 -6.92 -0.61 0.59
CA CYS A 13 -8.08 -0.92 1.44
C CYS A 13 -8.84 0.33 1.91
N GLY A 14 -8.56 1.50 1.36
CA GLY A 14 -9.25 2.73 1.76
C GLY A 14 -8.67 3.96 1.08
N MET A 15 -7.47 4.39 1.49
CA MET A 15 -6.86 5.61 0.97
C MET A 15 -5.39 5.37 0.63
N ALA A 16 -5.00 5.68 -0.60
CA ALA A 16 -3.61 5.64 -1.06
C ALA A 16 -3.20 7.02 -1.58
N TYR A 17 -2.56 7.83 -0.72
CA TYR A 17 -2.25 9.23 -1.03
C TYR A 17 -0.73 9.46 -1.17
N GLY A 18 -0.34 10.18 -2.23
CA GLY A 18 1.05 10.56 -2.51
C GLY A 18 1.93 9.34 -2.72
N GLN A 19 2.92 9.16 -1.85
CA GLN A 19 3.85 8.02 -1.91
C GLN A 19 3.14 6.66 -1.79
N ALA A 20 2.01 6.57 -1.08
CA ALA A 20 1.25 5.32 -1.01
C ALA A 20 0.64 4.95 -2.39
N ALA A 21 0.20 5.94 -3.17
CA ALA A 21 -0.27 5.72 -4.53
C ALA A 21 0.86 5.30 -5.47
N MET A 22 2.06 5.87 -5.28
CA MET A 22 3.26 5.44 -5.99
C MET A 22 3.60 3.98 -5.68
N LEU A 23 3.62 3.59 -4.40
CA LEU A 23 3.88 2.20 -4.01
C LEU A 23 2.85 1.22 -4.57
N LEU A 24 1.58 1.61 -4.60
CA LEU A 24 0.50 0.85 -5.24
C LEU A 24 0.80 0.61 -6.73
N SER A 25 1.22 1.65 -7.44
CA SER A 25 1.52 1.55 -8.88
C SER A 25 2.73 0.65 -9.20
N VAL A 26 3.68 0.55 -8.26
CA VAL A 26 4.95 -0.19 -8.41
C VAL A 26 4.85 -1.64 -7.92
N GLY A 27 3.64 -2.10 -7.56
CA GLY A 27 3.33 -3.52 -7.34
C GLY A 27 3.47 -4.37 -8.61
N ALA A 28 3.42 -5.70 -8.45
CA ALA A 28 3.47 -6.60 -9.60
C ALA A 28 2.23 -6.38 -10.50
N LYS A 29 2.46 -6.09 -11.78
CA LYS A 29 1.39 -5.86 -12.76
C LYS A 29 0.46 -7.07 -12.84
N GLY A 30 -0.85 -6.83 -12.84
CA GLY A 30 -1.92 -7.82 -12.71
C GLY A 30 -2.33 -8.13 -11.26
N TYR A 31 -1.51 -7.73 -10.28
CA TYR A 31 -1.74 -7.99 -8.85
C TYR A 31 -1.88 -6.70 -8.03
N ARG A 32 -2.21 -5.58 -8.69
CA ARG A 32 -2.50 -4.30 -8.05
C ARG A 32 -4.00 -4.15 -7.88
N GLY A 33 -4.48 -4.25 -6.64
CA GLY A 33 -5.88 -4.23 -6.27
C GLY A 33 -6.33 -2.94 -5.61
N LEU A 34 -7.60 -2.59 -5.80
CA LEU A 34 -8.28 -1.48 -5.14
C LEU A 34 -9.60 -1.98 -4.55
N GLN A 35 -10.01 -1.50 -3.38
CA GLN A 35 -11.39 -1.68 -2.95
C GLN A 35 -12.34 -0.73 -3.71
N PRO A 36 -13.62 -1.07 -3.87
CA PRO A 36 -14.58 -0.26 -4.64
C PRO A 36 -14.73 1.17 -4.12
N ASN A 37 -14.66 1.35 -2.80
CA ASN A 37 -14.78 2.65 -2.14
C ASN A 37 -13.41 3.31 -1.85
N SER A 38 -12.33 2.77 -2.42
CA SER A 38 -11.00 3.30 -2.17
C SER A 38 -10.74 4.57 -2.98
N SER A 39 -10.05 5.52 -2.33
CA SER A 39 -9.62 6.77 -2.94
C SER A 39 -8.11 6.81 -3.11
N THR A 40 -7.67 7.33 -4.25
CA THR A 40 -6.25 7.51 -4.57
C THR A 40 -5.99 8.97 -4.88
N LYS A 41 -4.90 9.52 -4.34
CA LYS A 41 -4.56 10.94 -4.52
C LYS A 41 -3.12 11.07 -4.96
N LEU A 42 -2.88 11.73 -6.07
CA LEU A 42 -1.53 12.11 -6.51
C LEU A 42 -1.28 13.59 -6.22
N TYR A 43 -0.14 13.89 -5.63
CA TYR A 43 0.36 15.24 -5.40
C TYR A 43 1.88 15.18 -5.25
N LEU A 44 2.55 16.29 -5.59
CA LEU A 44 3.98 16.44 -5.35
C LEU A 44 4.30 16.37 -3.83
N PRO A 45 5.44 15.78 -3.45
CA PRO A 45 5.94 15.89 -2.09
C PRO A 45 5.99 17.36 -1.66
N VAL A 46 5.33 17.69 -0.55
CA VAL A 46 5.27 19.06 -0.04
C VAL A 46 6.21 19.15 1.15
N VAL A 47 7.12 20.11 1.12
CA VAL A 47 7.92 20.48 2.31
C VAL A 47 7.16 21.56 3.06
N GLY A 48 7.03 21.39 4.38
CA GLY A 48 6.48 22.41 5.25
C GLY A 48 7.37 23.66 5.32
N ARG A 49 7.07 24.59 6.24
CA ARG A 49 7.97 25.73 6.44
C ARG A 49 9.37 25.25 6.80
N SER A 50 10.34 25.57 5.95
CA SER A 50 11.76 25.37 6.23
C SER A 50 12.32 26.65 6.84
N SER A 51 13.04 26.51 7.96
CA SER A 51 13.72 27.61 8.66
C SER A 51 15.10 27.13 9.09
N GLY A 52 16.04 28.06 9.24
CA GLY A 52 17.42 27.79 9.65
C GLY A 52 18.45 28.52 8.79
N PRO A 53 19.74 28.15 8.94
CA PRO A 53 20.82 28.66 8.11
C PRO A 53 20.55 28.47 6.60
N VAL A 54 21.05 29.40 5.78
CA VAL A 54 20.89 29.38 4.32
C VAL A 54 21.38 28.06 3.70
N THR A 55 22.48 27.51 4.22
CA THR A 55 23.05 26.24 3.77
C THR A 55 22.08 25.07 3.94
N ASP A 56 21.36 25.02 5.05
CA ASP A 56 20.42 23.94 5.36
C ASP A 56 19.14 24.06 4.53
N MET A 57 18.69 25.30 4.31
CA MET A 57 17.57 25.57 3.40
C MET A 57 17.90 25.14 1.97
N TRP A 58 19.11 25.47 1.50
CA TRP A 58 19.57 25.08 0.17
C TRP A 58 19.67 23.56 0.01
N ARG A 59 20.23 22.87 1.01
CA ARG A 59 20.34 21.41 0.99
C ARG A 59 18.96 20.73 0.96
N LYS A 60 18.03 21.21 1.80
CA LYS A 60 16.63 20.72 1.79
C LYS A 60 15.92 20.94 0.47
N ALA A 61 16.15 22.09 -0.18
CA ALA A 61 15.57 22.37 -1.50
C ALA A 61 16.08 21.37 -2.55
N LYS A 62 17.39 21.09 -2.55
CA LYS A 62 18.01 20.12 -3.45
C LYS A 62 17.50 18.69 -3.20
N ASP A 63 17.36 18.29 -1.93
CA ASP A 63 16.82 16.98 -1.58
C ASP A 63 15.33 16.86 -2.00
N LEU A 64 14.56 17.94 -1.88
CA LEU A 64 13.18 17.97 -2.35
C LEU A 64 13.07 17.78 -3.86
N GLU A 65 13.93 18.47 -4.62
CA GLU A 65 13.99 18.34 -6.07
C GLU A 65 14.30 16.89 -6.48
N ALA A 66 15.33 16.29 -5.88
CA ALA A 66 15.69 14.90 -6.13
C ALA A 66 14.56 13.90 -5.75
N ASN A 67 13.86 14.16 -4.64
CA ASN A 67 12.72 13.36 -4.21
C ASN A 67 11.53 13.48 -5.17
N ALA A 68 11.25 14.69 -5.67
CA ALA A 68 10.18 14.93 -6.62
C ALA A 68 10.45 14.24 -7.96
N GLU A 69 11.70 14.33 -8.44
CA GLU A 69 12.13 13.62 -9.65
C GLU A 69 11.97 12.10 -9.48
N SER A 70 12.56 11.52 -8.43
CA SER A 70 12.45 10.08 -8.12
C SER A 70 10.99 9.61 -8.04
N TYR A 71 10.11 10.42 -7.45
CA TYR A 71 8.68 10.13 -7.37
C TYR A 71 8.00 10.09 -8.75
N ILE A 72 8.29 11.06 -9.62
CA ILE A 72 7.79 11.10 -11.00
C ILE A 72 8.27 9.88 -11.79
N GLU A 73 9.55 9.52 -11.66
CA GLU A 73 10.12 8.36 -12.35
C GLU A 73 9.44 7.05 -11.96
N LEU A 74 9.22 6.84 -10.66
CA LEU A 74 8.58 5.64 -10.14
C LEU A 74 7.11 5.57 -10.57
N LEU A 75 6.39 6.68 -10.55
CA LEU A 75 5.03 6.75 -11.06
C LEU A 75 4.94 6.49 -12.56
N ALA A 76 5.82 7.09 -13.35
CA ALA A 76 5.90 6.85 -14.79
C ALA A 76 6.13 5.35 -15.08
N LYS A 77 7.05 4.72 -14.33
CA LYS A 77 7.31 3.28 -14.42
C LYS A 77 6.11 2.42 -14.01
N GLY A 78 5.39 2.79 -12.96
CA GLY A 78 4.22 2.06 -12.47
C GLY A 78 2.99 2.18 -13.38
N THR A 79 2.76 3.39 -13.92
CA THR A 79 1.58 3.70 -14.76
C THR A 79 1.79 3.39 -16.23
N GLY A 80 3.05 3.38 -16.70
CA GLY A 80 3.39 3.27 -18.12
C GLY A 80 3.24 4.58 -18.91
N LYS A 81 3.01 5.71 -18.21
CA LYS A 81 2.87 7.03 -18.82
C LYS A 81 4.23 7.75 -18.92
N PRO A 82 4.40 8.70 -19.87
CA PRO A 82 5.61 9.50 -19.97
C PRO A 82 5.77 10.41 -18.73
N LYS A 83 7.03 10.70 -18.35
CA LYS A 83 7.35 11.50 -17.15
C LYS A 83 6.74 12.90 -17.23
N GLU A 84 6.68 13.47 -18.42
CA GLU A 84 6.16 14.80 -18.70
C GLU A 84 4.65 14.90 -18.41
N GLU A 85 3.89 13.86 -18.75
CA GLU A 85 2.46 13.78 -18.45
C GLU A 85 2.23 13.67 -16.94
N ILE A 86 2.98 12.79 -16.26
CA ILE A 86 2.92 12.64 -14.80
C ILE A 86 3.27 13.96 -14.12
N ALA A 87 4.36 14.62 -14.52
CA ALA A 87 4.81 15.87 -13.95
C ALA A 87 3.75 16.97 -14.07
N LYS A 88 3.04 17.04 -15.20
CA LYS A 88 1.94 17.99 -15.42
C LYS A 88 0.72 17.65 -14.55
N ASP A 89 0.38 16.38 -14.43
CA ASP A 89 -0.79 15.92 -13.67
C ASP A 89 -0.65 16.11 -12.16
N ILE A 90 0.57 15.98 -11.62
CA ILE A 90 0.81 16.09 -10.17
C ILE A 90 1.01 17.53 -9.67
N GLN A 91 1.07 18.52 -10.57
CA GLN A 91 1.17 19.94 -10.20
C GLN A 91 0.03 20.38 -9.29
N ARG A 92 -1.16 19.77 -9.46
CA ARG A 92 -2.29 19.95 -8.56
C ARG A 92 -2.69 18.60 -7.96
N PRO A 93 -3.21 18.58 -6.73
CA PRO A 93 -3.75 17.37 -6.14
C PRO A 93 -4.84 16.78 -7.04
N LYS A 94 -4.61 15.56 -7.54
CA LYS A 94 -5.55 14.82 -8.38
C LYS A 94 -6.14 13.69 -7.56
N TYR A 95 -7.44 13.77 -7.29
CA TYR A 95 -8.21 12.72 -6.63
C TYR A 95 -8.79 11.79 -7.67
N MET A 96 -8.71 10.49 -7.41
CA MET A 96 -9.22 9.45 -8.27
C MET A 96 -9.98 8.42 -7.44
N GLN A 97 -11.16 8.06 -7.89
CA GLN A 97 -11.89 6.90 -7.38
C GLN A 97 -11.30 5.60 -7.94
N ALA A 98 -11.68 4.45 -7.37
CA ALA A 98 -11.10 3.16 -7.74
C ALA A 98 -11.08 2.88 -9.26
N LYS A 99 -12.17 3.17 -9.97
CA LYS A 99 -12.26 2.99 -11.43
C LYS A 99 -11.31 3.92 -12.19
N GLU A 100 -11.26 5.18 -11.80
CA GLU A 100 -10.40 6.19 -12.43
C GLU A 100 -8.92 5.88 -12.19
N ALA A 101 -8.57 5.38 -11.01
CA ALA A 101 -7.22 4.97 -10.67
C ALA A 101 -6.74 3.78 -11.54
N ILE A 102 -7.64 2.86 -11.91
CA ILE A 102 -7.34 1.78 -12.87
C ILE A 102 -7.12 2.33 -14.26
N VAL A 103 -8.02 3.20 -14.74
CA VAL A 103 -7.88 3.85 -16.06
C VAL A 103 -6.60 4.67 -16.15
N TYR A 104 -6.19 5.30 -15.05
CA TYR A 104 -4.93 6.03 -14.96
C TYR A 104 -3.69 5.12 -14.98
N GLY A 105 -3.85 3.82 -14.69
CA GLY A 105 -2.77 2.84 -14.67
C GLY A 105 -2.13 2.63 -13.29
N LEU A 106 -2.74 3.12 -12.20
CA LEU A 106 -2.23 2.93 -10.83
C LEU A 106 -2.51 1.52 -10.28
N ALA A 107 -3.58 0.89 -10.74
CA ALA A 107 -3.97 -0.45 -10.34
C ALA A 107 -4.58 -1.23 -11.51
N ASP A 108 -4.80 -2.53 -11.31
CA ASP A 108 -5.28 -3.43 -12.36
C ASP A 108 -6.72 -3.90 -12.12
N LYS A 109 -7.11 -4.14 -10.86
CA LYS A 109 -8.43 -4.71 -10.53
C LYS A 109 -9.08 -4.09 -9.30
N ILE A 110 -10.40 -4.14 -9.27
CA ILE A 110 -11.21 -3.87 -8.07
C ILE A 110 -11.45 -5.20 -7.36
N ILE A 111 -11.15 -5.26 -6.06
CA ILE A 111 -11.39 -6.41 -5.20
C ILE A 111 -12.69 -6.17 -4.44
N ASP A 112 -13.62 -7.11 -4.55
CA ASP A 112 -14.91 -7.10 -3.87
C ASP A 112 -15.16 -8.48 -3.21
N SER A 113 -16.15 -8.54 -2.32
CA SER A 113 -16.68 -9.73 -1.65
C SER A 113 -17.15 -10.84 -2.59
N GLN A 114 -17.39 -10.53 -3.86
CA GLN A 114 -17.72 -11.49 -4.92
C GLN A 114 -16.50 -12.00 -5.70
N ASP A 115 -15.28 -11.52 -5.39
CA ASP A 115 -14.05 -12.04 -6.02
C ASP A 115 -13.91 -13.52 -5.66
N ALA A 116 -13.66 -14.37 -6.67
CA ALA A 116 -13.60 -15.83 -6.50
C ALA A 116 -12.50 -16.28 -5.51
N ALA A 117 -11.54 -15.41 -5.21
CA ALA A 117 -10.50 -15.63 -4.21
C ALA A 117 -10.94 -15.28 -2.76
N TYR A 118 -12.14 -14.73 -2.56
CA TYR A 118 -12.63 -14.37 -1.24
C TYR A 118 -13.24 -15.58 -0.51
N GLU A 119 -12.42 -16.22 0.32
CA GLU A 119 -12.90 -17.21 1.29
C GLU A 119 -13.29 -16.52 2.60
N LYS A 120 -14.59 -16.44 2.88
CA LYS A 120 -15.07 -15.99 4.19
C LYS A 120 -14.73 -17.06 5.23
N ARG A 121 -13.66 -16.85 5.98
CA ARG A 121 -13.31 -17.69 7.13
C ARG A 121 -14.23 -17.38 8.30
N ASP A 122 -14.90 -18.41 8.81
CA ASP A 122 -15.69 -18.30 10.03
C ASP A 122 -14.76 -18.51 11.23
N TYR A 123 -14.25 -17.40 11.76
CA TYR A 123 -13.29 -17.42 12.85
C TYR A 123 -13.89 -17.95 14.15
N ASP A 124 -15.20 -17.79 14.37
CA ASP A 124 -15.88 -18.27 15.58
C ASP A 124 -15.95 -19.81 15.56
N MET A 125 -16.25 -20.40 14.41
CA MET A 125 -16.17 -21.84 14.22
C MET A 125 -14.74 -22.37 14.35
N MET A 126 -13.75 -21.70 13.76
CA MET A 126 -12.34 -22.11 13.90
C MET A 126 -11.87 -22.05 15.36
N LEU A 127 -12.24 -21.00 16.09
CA LEU A 127 -11.91 -20.86 17.51
C LEU A 127 -12.60 -21.91 18.37
N ALA A 128 -13.88 -22.20 18.11
CA ALA A 128 -14.61 -23.27 18.79
C ALA A 128 -13.98 -24.65 18.54
N GLN A 129 -13.53 -24.90 17.31
CA GLN A 129 -12.85 -26.14 16.92
C GLN A 129 -11.46 -26.24 17.57
N GLN A 130 -10.75 -25.13 17.72
CA GLN A 130 -9.45 -25.07 18.41
C GLN A 130 -9.61 -25.25 19.92
N MET A 131 -10.61 -24.62 20.55
CA MET A 131 -10.94 -24.80 21.97
C MET A 131 -11.46 -26.20 22.28
N SER A 132 -12.20 -26.84 21.36
CA SER A 132 -12.62 -28.24 21.53
C SER A 132 -11.42 -29.18 21.42
N MET A 133 -10.52 -28.95 20.46
CA MET A 133 -9.26 -29.70 20.35
C MET A 133 -8.37 -29.52 21.58
N GLU A 134 -8.28 -28.32 22.17
CA GLU A 134 -7.53 -28.09 23.41
C GLU A 134 -8.18 -28.76 24.63
N ARG A 135 -9.51 -28.81 24.70
CA ARG A 135 -10.23 -29.55 25.75
C ARG A 135 -10.05 -31.05 25.62
N GLU A 136 -10.01 -31.58 24.39
CA GLU A 136 -9.77 -33.00 24.10
C GLU A 136 -8.29 -33.40 24.27
N ALA A 137 -7.35 -32.49 23.97
CA ALA A 137 -5.92 -32.72 24.15
C ALA A 137 -5.47 -32.71 25.62
N GLY A 138 -6.37 -32.38 26.55
CA GLY A 138 -6.05 -32.16 27.95
C GLY A 138 -5.28 -30.84 28.08
N GLY A 139 -5.89 -29.85 28.75
CA GLY A 139 -5.24 -28.57 29.04
C GLY A 139 -3.84 -28.76 29.63
N PRO A 140 -2.94 -27.75 29.53
CA PRO A 140 -1.53 -27.89 29.83
C PRO A 140 -1.35 -28.67 31.12
N GLN A 141 -0.77 -29.88 31.00
CA GLN A 141 -0.50 -30.74 32.13
C GLN A 141 0.25 -29.89 33.15
N ALA A 142 -0.42 -29.55 34.26
CA ALA A 142 0.21 -28.83 35.36
C ALA A 142 1.48 -29.61 35.69
N ALA A 143 2.64 -28.97 35.53
CA ALA A 143 3.92 -29.58 35.86
C ALA A 143 3.75 -30.22 37.24
N PRO A 144 4.10 -31.50 37.41
CA PRO A 144 3.84 -32.21 38.65
C PRO A 144 4.43 -31.37 39.79
N SER A 145 3.59 -30.99 40.76
CA SER A 145 4.02 -30.30 41.96
C SER A 145 4.85 -31.27 42.79
N GLY A 146 6.12 -31.42 42.41
CA GLY A 146 7.13 -32.14 43.13
C GLY A 146 7.55 -31.34 44.36
N PHE A 147 7.19 -31.87 45.53
CA PHE A 147 7.58 -31.41 46.86
C PHE A 147 9.11 -31.47 47.09
N ARG A 148 9.73 -30.36 47.52
CA ARG A 148 10.33 -30.11 48.86
C ARG A 148 11.16 -28.84 48.87
#